data_AF-A0A915EAK1-F1
#
_entry.id   AF-A0A915EAK1-F1
#
_cell.length_a   1.000
_cell.length_b   1.000
_cell.length_c   1.000
_cell.angle_alpha   90.00
_cell.angle_beta   90.00
_cell.angle_gamma   90.00
#
_symmetry.space_group_name_H-M   'P 1'
#
loop_
_entity.id
_entity.type
_entity.pdbx_description
1 polymer ?
#
loop_
_entity_poly.entity_id
_entity_poly.type
_entity_poly.pdbx_seq_one_letter_code
_entity_poly.pdbx_strand_id
1 'polypeptide(L)'
;MAPKFNTQALSGGHGDVLRENQMGVRSPAYTRTLPTVPESQVVKSVKQDAASVLVTEKAPDDHNMPSDFFLSDLYSQLSSLFNSNPDRFKESDKGDIEDPASTPVYWVSKWVDYSDKYGLGYQLSDNSVGVLFNDTTKIVLDAAGDQIQYTERNGAERYYVVNHYPAALEKKVTLLRYFRSYMNEHLIKTGANIPKREGDELARLPCLNTWFRTKSAIVLHMSNGTLQVNFFHDHSKLIVCPLMGAATYIDEHKTFSTYKFSLLEKIGCPKDLWSRLKYTKVMVERLMSRSNSSVPGSLSTVNALDRMLDLKVEDLIKCLL
;
A
#
# COMPACT_ATOMS: atom_id res chain seq x y z
N MET A 1 16.12 -27.80 46.05
CA MET A 1 16.82 -28.99 45.54
C MET A 1 17.68 -28.53 44.38
N ALA A 2 18.98 -28.41 44.61
CA ALA A 2 19.99 -28.06 43.62
C ALA A 2 21.11 -29.09 43.76
N PRO A 3 21.79 -29.48 42.67
CA PRO A 3 23.13 -30.01 42.78
C PRO A 3 24.17 -28.95 42.38
N LYS A 4 25.29 -29.09 43.07
CA LYS A 4 26.46 -28.25 43.17
C LYS A 4 27.63 -28.98 42.52
N PHE A 5 28.55 -28.21 41.93
CA PHE A 5 30.02 -28.40 41.83
C PHE A 5 30.59 -29.68 41.18
N ASN A 6 31.57 -29.51 40.27
CA ASN A 6 32.97 -29.55 40.70
C ASN A 6 33.94 -28.90 39.69
N THR A 7 35.00 -28.32 40.25
CA THR A 7 36.11 -27.61 39.59
C THR A 7 37.41 -28.30 39.99
N GLN A 8 38.34 -28.54 39.06
CA GLN A 8 39.79 -28.72 39.27
C GLN A 8 40.44 -28.60 37.86
N ALA A 9 41.30 -27.62 37.49
CA ALA A 9 42.52 -27.03 38.05
C ALA A 9 43.82 -27.69 37.51
N LEU A 10 44.69 -26.82 36.92
CA LEU A 10 46.16 -26.90 36.76
C LEU A 10 46.70 -27.87 35.67
N SER A 11 47.78 -27.64 34.91
CA SER A 11 48.83 -26.60 34.81
C SER A 11 49.82 -26.95 33.66
N GLY A 12 50.53 -25.95 33.11
CA GLY A 12 51.82 -26.07 32.38
C GLY A 12 51.70 -26.30 30.86
N GLY A 13 52.51 -25.76 29.95
CA GLY A 13 53.76 -24.99 30.02
C GLY A 13 54.59 -25.30 28.76
N HIS A 14 54.92 -24.25 27.98
CA HIS A 14 55.96 -24.07 26.92
C HIS A 14 56.32 -25.16 25.88
N GLY A 15 56.46 -24.73 24.62
CA GLY A 15 57.24 -25.44 23.57
C GLY A 15 57.00 -24.91 22.15
N ASP A 16 58.08 -24.54 21.47
CA ASP A 16 58.20 -23.76 20.23
C ASP A 16 57.85 -24.42 18.88
N VAL A 17 57.47 -23.55 17.92
CA VAL A 17 57.79 -23.49 16.47
C VAL A 17 57.55 -24.72 15.57
N LEU A 18 56.70 -24.56 14.53
CA LEU A 18 57.03 -24.68 13.08
C LEU A 18 55.81 -24.41 12.16
N ARG A 19 56.14 -24.09 10.90
CA ARG A 19 55.37 -23.42 9.84
C ARG A 19 54.22 -24.20 9.17
N GLU A 20 53.39 -23.40 8.47
CA GLU A 20 52.61 -23.68 7.23
C GLU A 20 51.36 -24.59 7.30
N ASN A 21 50.17 -23.98 7.16
CA ASN A 21 49.43 -24.01 5.89
C ASN A 21 48.13 -23.17 5.94
N GLN A 22 47.84 -22.52 4.82
CA GLN A 22 46.59 -21.81 4.52
C GLN A 22 45.39 -22.78 4.56
N MET A 23 44.27 -22.37 5.15
CA MET A 23 42.93 -22.62 4.61
C MET A 23 41.90 -21.76 5.36
N GLY A 24 41.25 -20.86 4.62
CA GLY A 24 40.15 -20.05 5.12
C GLY A 24 38.93 -20.90 5.48
N VAL A 25 38.49 -20.81 6.72
CA VAL A 25 37.24 -21.44 7.17
C VAL A 25 36.08 -20.53 6.76
N ARG A 26 35.47 -20.86 5.62
CA ARG A 26 34.10 -20.44 5.28
C ARG A 26 33.15 -21.03 6.31
N SER A 27 32.38 -20.17 6.99
CA SER A 27 31.21 -20.61 7.75
C SER A 27 30.16 -21.18 6.79
N PRO A 28 29.47 -22.28 7.13
CA PRO A 28 28.56 -22.95 6.22
C PRO A 28 27.32 -22.10 5.99
N ALA A 29 27.01 -21.87 4.71
CA ALA A 29 25.73 -21.35 4.27
C ALA A 29 24.62 -22.30 4.75
N TYR A 30 23.77 -21.81 5.64
CA TYR A 30 22.53 -22.48 5.97
C TYR A 30 21.55 -22.26 4.82
N THR A 31 21.71 -23.06 3.75
CA THR A 31 20.75 -23.11 2.65
C THR A 31 19.51 -23.84 3.14
N ARG A 32 18.63 -23.12 3.85
CA ARG A 32 17.30 -23.64 4.19
C ARG A 32 16.43 -23.44 2.95
N THR A 33 16.28 -24.50 2.15
CA THR A 33 15.23 -24.59 1.14
C THR A 33 13.88 -24.44 1.85
N LEU A 34 13.18 -23.35 1.57
CA LEU A 34 11.80 -23.16 1.98
C LEU A 34 10.86 -23.78 0.94
N PRO A 35 9.73 -24.33 1.37
CA PRO A 35 8.84 -25.07 0.49
C PRO A 35 8.26 -24.15 -0.58
N THR A 36 8.33 -24.60 -1.83
CA THR A 36 7.47 -24.14 -2.90
C THR A 36 6.01 -24.16 -2.42
N VAL A 37 5.25 -23.13 -2.79
CA VAL A 37 3.80 -23.03 -2.52
C VAL A 37 3.15 -24.38 -2.83
N PRO A 38 2.58 -25.10 -1.85
CA PRO A 38 1.83 -26.31 -2.16
C PRO A 38 0.59 -25.85 -2.91
N GLU A 39 0.50 -26.22 -4.19
CA GLU A 39 -0.68 -26.04 -5.04
C GLU A 39 -1.91 -26.83 -4.53
N SER A 40 -1.79 -27.45 -3.35
CA SER A 40 -2.70 -28.42 -2.76
C SER A 40 -3.13 -28.05 -1.34
N GLN A 41 -3.63 -26.83 -1.14
CA GLN A 41 -4.67 -26.63 -0.13
C GLN A 41 -5.95 -26.22 -0.84
N VAL A 42 -6.62 -27.24 -1.41
CA VAL A 42 -7.99 -27.14 -1.89
C VAL A 42 -8.86 -26.79 -0.68
N VAL A 43 -9.14 -25.49 -0.51
CA VAL A 43 -10.20 -25.03 0.37
C VAL A 43 -11.48 -25.69 -0.11
N LYS A 44 -12.16 -26.41 0.79
CA LYS A 44 -13.40 -27.15 0.47
C LYS A 44 -14.39 -26.18 -0.19
N SER A 45 -14.73 -26.45 -1.44
CA SER A 45 -15.75 -25.71 -2.18
C SER A 45 -17.08 -25.81 -1.42
N VAL A 46 -17.60 -24.65 -1.00
CA VAL A 46 -18.94 -24.57 -0.44
C VAL A 46 -19.91 -24.71 -1.62
N LYS A 47 -20.70 -25.78 -1.65
CA LYS A 47 -21.82 -25.90 -2.60
C LYS A 47 -22.80 -24.77 -2.28
N GLN A 48 -22.91 -23.78 -3.16
CA GLN A 48 -23.84 -22.67 -3.02
C GLN A 48 -25.04 -22.88 -3.95
N ASP A 49 -26.24 -22.75 -3.39
CA ASP A 49 -27.50 -22.76 -4.13
C ASP A 49 -27.59 -21.57 -5.08
N ALA A 50 -28.29 -21.77 -6.21
CA ALA A 50 -28.26 -20.92 -7.41
C ALA A 50 -28.88 -19.51 -7.29
N ALA A 51 -29.17 -19.02 -6.08
CA ALA A 51 -29.69 -17.67 -5.86
C ALA A 51 -28.58 -16.76 -5.32
N SER A 52 -27.80 -16.15 -6.22
CA SER A 52 -26.94 -15.03 -5.84
C SER A 52 -27.82 -13.84 -5.44
N VAL A 53 -27.79 -13.44 -4.17
CA VAL A 53 -28.46 -12.22 -3.73
C VAL A 53 -27.61 -11.03 -4.17
N LEU A 54 -27.88 -10.53 -5.38
CA LEU A 54 -27.46 -9.18 -5.79
C LEU A 54 -28.19 -8.20 -4.87
N VAL A 55 -27.46 -7.55 -3.97
CA VAL A 55 -28.07 -6.59 -3.04
C VAL A 55 -28.54 -5.35 -3.81
N THR A 56 -27.74 -4.90 -4.77
CA THR A 56 -28.05 -3.81 -5.71
C THR A 56 -27.14 -3.92 -6.95
N GLU A 57 -27.65 -3.63 -8.15
CA GLU A 57 -26.83 -3.30 -9.33
C GLU A 57 -26.88 -1.77 -9.53
N LYS A 58 -25.73 -1.10 -9.51
CA LYS A 58 -25.66 0.33 -9.85
C LYS A 58 -25.20 0.44 -11.31
N ALA A 59 -26.01 1.14 -12.12
CA ALA A 59 -25.62 1.48 -13.49
C ALA A 59 -24.30 2.29 -13.48
N PRO A 60 -23.45 2.17 -14.51
CA PRO A 60 -22.12 2.79 -14.57
C PRO A 60 -22.10 4.34 -14.60
N ASP A 61 -23.26 4.99 -14.53
CA ASP A 61 -23.41 6.43 -14.76
C ASP A 61 -23.88 7.14 -13.48
N ASP A 62 -22.97 7.27 -12.51
CA ASP A 62 -23.10 8.29 -11.47
C ASP A 62 -22.46 9.57 -12.03
N HIS A 63 -23.27 10.45 -12.62
CA HIS A 63 -22.88 11.67 -13.37
C HIS A 63 -21.99 12.68 -12.61
N ASN A 64 -21.53 12.37 -11.40
CA ASN A 64 -20.71 13.25 -10.57
C ASN A 64 -19.21 12.90 -10.52
N MET A 65 -18.77 11.74 -11.04
CA MET A 65 -17.36 11.35 -10.99
C MET A 65 -16.63 11.68 -12.31
N PRO A 66 -15.58 12.52 -12.31
CA PRO A 66 -14.80 12.79 -13.51
C PRO A 66 -14.14 11.54 -14.07
N SER A 67 -14.02 11.44 -15.39
CA SER A 67 -13.45 10.27 -16.08
C SER A 67 -11.98 10.00 -15.74
N ASP A 68 -11.26 11.03 -15.31
CA ASP A 68 -9.85 10.96 -14.88
C ASP A 68 -9.70 10.84 -13.36
N PHE A 69 -10.81 10.69 -12.63
CA PHE A 69 -10.86 10.61 -11.16
C PHE A 69 -10.10 11.77 -10.48
N PHE A 70 -10.33 13.00 -10.94
CA PHE A 70 -9.77 14.25 -10.37
C PHE A 70 -8.26 14.46 -10.58
N LEU A 71 -7.63 13.72 -11.49
CA LEU A 71 -6.20 13.91 -11.79
C LEU A 71 -5.91 15.31 -12.36
N SER A 72 -6.78 15.84 -13.22
CA SER A 72 -6.61 17.18 -13.80
C SER A 72 -6.69 18.27 -12.73
N ASP A 73 -7.62 18.15 -11.77
CA ASP A 73 -7.76 19.07 -10.65
C ASP A 73 -6.52 19.02 -9.74
N LEU A 74 -6.08 17.80 -9.41
CA LEU A 74 -4.87 17.60 -8.62
C LEU A 74 -3.64 18.22 -9.32
N TYR A 75 -3.52 18.01 -10.63
CA TYR A 75 -2.44 18.59 -11.42
C TYR A 75 -2.45 20.13 -11.39
N SER A 76 -3.62 20.73 -11.57
CA SER A 76 -3.82 22.17 -11.51
C SER A 76 -3.43 22.73 -10.13
N GLN A 77 -3.92 22.11 -9.05
CA GLN A 77 -3.61 22.51 -7.68
C GLN A 77 -2.11 22.43 -7.37
N LEU A 78 -1.44 21.34 -7.74
CA LEU A 78 0.01 21.21 -7.57
C LEU A 78 0.77 22.23 -8.42
N SER A 79 0.30 22.51 -9.64
CA SER A 79 0.92 23.52 -10.52
C SER A 79 0.79 24.93 -9.94
N SER A 80 -0.38 25.29 -9.39
CA SER A 80 -0.59 26.52 -8.63
C SER A 80 0.38 26.62 -7.45
N LEU A 81 0.45 25.56 -6.64
CA LEU A 81 1.33 25.50 -5.48
C LEU A 81 2.79 25.71 -5.87
N PHE A 82 3.28 25.15 -6.98
CA PHE A 82 4.66 25.34 -7.43
C PHE A 82 4.97 26.70 -8.04
N ASN A 83 3.95 27.52 -8.34
CA ASN A 83 4.15 28.92 -8.69
C ASN A 83 4.33 29.81 -7.45
N SER A 84 4.16 29.27 -6.24
CA SER A 84 4.39 29.96 -4.97
C SER A 84 5.85 29.86 -4.51
N ASN A 85 6.24 30.65 -3.49
CA ASN A 85 7.61 30.61 -2.94
C ASN A 85 7.67 29.72 -1.68
N PRO A 86 8.25 28.51 -1.76
CA PRO A 86 8.31 27.57 -0.63
C PRO A 86 9.27 28.02 0.49
N ASP A 87 10.28 28.84 0.18
CA ASP A 87 11.38 29.18 1.08
C ASP A 87 11.00 30.16 2.20
N ARG A 88 9.73 30.60 2.23
CA ARG A 88 9.18 31.43 3.31
C ARG A 88 9.01 30.69 4.62
N PHE A 89 8.98 29.35 4.56
CA PHE A 89 8.72 28.49 5.71
C PHE A 89 9.79 28.62 6.79
N LYS A 90 9.34 28.78 8.04
CA LYS A 90 10.17 28.63 9.23
C LYS A 90 9.61 27.51 10.10
N GLU A 91 10.47 26.83 10.84
CA GLU A 91 10.05 25.73 11.73
C GLU A 91 9.04 26.17 12.80
N SER A 92 9.06 27.45 13.20
CA SER A 92 8.06 28.07 14.07
C SER A 92 6.65 28.03 13.51
N ASP A 93 6.51 27.96 12.19
CA ASP A 93 5.24 28.08 11.46
C ASP A 93 4.58 26.71 11.24
N LYS A 94 5.20 25.62 11.72
CA LYS A 94 4.73 24.24 11.49
C LYS A 94 3.27 24.05 11.95
N GLY A 95 2.91 24.59 13.11
CA GLY A 95 1.53 24.51 13.63
C GLY A 95 0.51 25.29 12.80
N ASP A 96 0.95 26.33 12.07
CA ASP A 96 0.08 27.21 11.29
C ASP A 96 -0.24 26.67 9.89
N ILE A 97 0.54 25.70 9.41
CA ILE A 97 0.32 25.01 8.12
C ILE A 97 -0.41 23.68 8.26
N GLU A 98 -0.48 23.12 9.47
CA GLU A 98 -1.20 21.89 9.74
C GLU A 98 -2.72 22.13 9.78
N ASP A 99 -3.48 21.26 9.11
CA ASP A 99 -4.94 21.30 9.06
C ASP A 99 -5.52 19.89 9.32
N PRO A 100 -5.69 19.49 10.60
CA PRO A 100 -6.23 18.18 10.96
C PRO A 100 -7.64 17.92 10.39
N ALA A 101 -8.44 18.96 10.13
CA ALA A 101 -9.78 18.82 9.55
C ALA A 101 -9.74 18.24 8.13
N SER A 102 -8.65 18.51 7.38
CA SER A 102 -8.46 18.00 6.01
C SER A 102 -7.87 16.58 5.94
N THR A 103 -7.72 15.90 7.08
CA THR A 103 -7.17 14.53 7.14
C THR A 103 -8.00 13.58 6.25
N PRO A 104 -7.37 12.70 5.45
CA PRO A 104 -8.09 11.76 4.59
C PRO A 104 -8.88 10.74 5.41
N VAL A 105 -10.08 10.41 4.94
CA VAL A 105 -10.92 9.35 5.54
C VAL A 105 -10.29 7.97 5.34
N TYR A 106 -9.83 7.70 4.12
CA TYR A 106 -9.23 6.44 3.73
C TYR A 106 -7.82 6.64 3.19
N TRP A 107 -6.91 5.73 3.56
CA TRP A 107 -5.60 5.56 2.93
C TRP A 107 -5.26 4.08 2.85
N VAL A 108 -4.36 3.71 1.93
CA VAL A 108 -3.83 2.35 1.84
C VAL A 108 -2.85 2.15 2.99
N SER A 109 -3.22 1.27 3.92
CA SER A 109 -2.44 0.98 5.12
C SER A 109 -1.43 -0.16 4.90
N LYS A 110 -1.74 -1.08 3.99
CA LYS A 110 -0.91 -2.23 3.56
C LYS A 110 -1.17 -2.58 2.10
N TRP A 111 -0.19 -3.19 1.43
CA TRP A 111 -0.34 -3.65 0.05
C TRP A 111 0.59 -4.84 -0.24
N VAL A 112 0.21 -5.66 -1.23
CA VAL A 112 0.98 -6.82 -1.72
C VAL A 112 0.89 -6.84 -3.24
N ASP A 113 2.03 -6.69 -3.91
CA ASP A 113 2.14 -6.80 -5.36
C ASP A 113 2.30 -8.26 -5.76
N TYR A 114 1.24 -8.84 -6.33
CA TYR A 114 1.26 -10.15 -6.96
C TYR A 114 0.75 -10.08 -8.40
N SER A 115 1.15 -9.01 -9.09
CA SER A 115 0.70 -8.66 -10.44
C SER A 115 1.31 -9.51 -11.55
N ASP A 116 2.34 -10.31 -11.27
CA ASP A 116 2.85 -11.34 -12.18
C ASP A 116 1.80 -12.41 -12.49
N LYS A 117 0.91 -12.70 -11.53
CA LYS A 117 -0.15 -13.72 -11.67
C LYS A 117 -1.57 -13.16 -11.58
N TYR A 118 -1.86 -12.34 -10.58
CA TYR A 118 -3.25 -12.03 -10.22
C TYR A 118 -3.56 -10.53 -10.19
N GLY A 119 -2.75 -9.73 -9.50
CA GLY A 119 -3.01 -8.31 -9.32
C GLY A 119 -2.39 -7.74 -8.04
N LEU A 120 -2.85 -6.55 -7.64
CA LEU A 120 -2.40 -5.86 -6.43
C LEU A 120 -3.47 -5.97 -5.34
N GLY A 121 -3.12 -6.61 -4.23
CA GLY A 121 -3.93 -6.62 -3.01
C GLY A 121 -3.59 -5.43 -2.11
N TYR A 122 -4.58 -4.86 -1.44
CA TYR A 122 -4.40 -3.73 -0.52
C TYR A 122 -5.39 -3.77 0.65
N GLN A 123 -4.98 -3.22 1.79
CA GLN A 123 -5.84 -2.98 2.95
C GLN A 123 -5.94 -1.48 3.18
N LEU A 124 -7.14 -0.97 3.44
CA LEU A 124 -7.36 0.44 3.78
C LEU A 124 -7.19 0.68 5.29
N SER A 125 -7.19 1.95 5.68
CA SER A 125 -7.08 2.40 7.07
C SER A 125 -8.22 1.94 7.98
N ASP A 126 -9.38 1.64 7.42
CA ASP A 126 -10.55 1.14 8.15
C ASP A 126 -10.56 -0.38 8.36
N ASN A 127 -9.57 -1.10 7.80
CA ASN A 127 -9.40 -2.56 7.73
C ASN A 127 -10.13 -3.28 6.59
N SER A 128 -10.90 -2.58 5.75
CA SER A 128 -11.40 -3.17 4.51
C SER A 128 -10.25 -3.60 3.59
N VAL A 129 -10.50 -4.60 2.76
CA VAL A 129 -9.48 -5.21 1.90
C VAL A 129 -9.97 -5.21 0.45
N GLY A 130 -9.11 -4.82 -0.48
CA GLY A 130 -9.43 -4.90 -1.90
C GLY A 130 -8.33 -5.53 -2.73
N VAL A 131 -8.70 -5.94 -3.94
CA VAL A 131 -7.78 -6.42 -4.97
C VAL A 131 -8.14 -5.76 -6.29
N LEU A 132 -7.15 -5.16 -6.94
CA LEU A 132 -7.22 -4.74 -8.34
C LEU A 132 -6.54 -5.81 -9.20
N PHE A 133 -7.34 -6.56 -9.95
CA PHE A 133 -6.86 -7.67 -10.77
C PHE A 133 -6.24 -7.18 -12.09
N ASN A 134 -5.39 -8.00 -12.68
CA ASN A 134 -4.75 -7.74 -13.98
C ASN A 134 -5.76 -7.58 -15.12
N ASP A 135 -6.95 -8.17 -14.99
CA ASP A 135 -8.06 -8.05 -15.96
C ASP A 135 -8.85 -6.72 -15.83
N THR A 136 -8.39 -5.79 -14.97
CA THR A 136 -8.93 -4.46 -14.63
C THR A 136 -10.16 -4.43 -13.71
N THR A 137 -10.68 -5.61 -13.36
CA THR A 137 -11.78 -5.72 -12.39
C THR A 137 -11.28 -5.52 -10.96
N LYS A 138 -12.20 -5.16 -10.07
CA LYS A 138 -11.88 -4.85 -8.67
C LYS A 138 -12.82 -5.63 -7.77
N ILE A 139 -12.31 -6.08 -6.63
CA ILE A 139 -13.13 -6.63 -5.55
C ILE A 139 -12.72 -5.97 -4.25
N VAL A 140 -13.70 -5.61 -3.43
CA VAL A 140 -13.50 -5.01 -2.11
C VAL A 140 -14.38 -5.74 -1.10
N LEU A 141 -13.78 -6.14 0.01
CA LEU A 141 -14.45 -6.67 1.19
C LEU A 141 -14.44 -5.59 2.27
N ASP A 142 -15.60 -5.29 2.84
CA ASP A 142 -15.74 -4.32 3.92
C ASP A 142 -14.97 -4.73 5.19
N ALA A 143 -14.86 -3.81 6.15
CA ALA A 143 -14.12 -4.05 7.38
C ALA A 143 -14.77 -5.14 8.27
N ALA A 144 -16.10 -5.28 8.21
CA ALA A 144 -16.84 -6.35 8.91
C ALA A 144 -16.51 -7.74 8.34
N GLY A 145 -16.21 -7.81 7.04
CA GLY A 145 -15.95 -9.06 6.34
C GLY A 145 -17.21 -9.72 5.80
N ASP A 146 -18.31 -8.96 5.67
CA ASP A 146 -19.63 -9.46 5.34
C ASP A 146 -20.09 -9.05 3.95
N GLN A 147 -19.67 -7.88 3.47
CA GLN A 147 -20.09 -7.33 2.17
C GLN A 147 -18.96 -7.28 1.16
N ILE A 148 -19.25 -7.75 -0.05
CA ILE A 148 -18.36 -7.71 -1.20
C ILE A 148 -18.91 -6.73 -2.23
N GLN A 149 -18.10 -5.75 -2.61
CA GLN A 149 -18.30 -4.93 -3.80
C GLN A 149 -17.40 -5.45 -4.92
N TYR A 150 -17.98 -5.77 -6.07
CA TYR A 150 -17.28 -6.15 -7.28
C TYR A 150 -17.50 -5.10 -8.37
N THR A 151 -16.42 -4.57 -8.93
CA THR A 151 -16.45 -3.61 -10.04
C THR A 151 -15.92 -4.27 -11.30
N GLU A 152 -16.74 -4.28 -12.34
CA GLU A 152 -16.39 -4.83 -13.66
C GLU A 152 -15.50 -3.88 -14.47
N ARG A 153 -14.99 -4.37 -15.60
CA ARG A 153 -14.12 -3.58 -16.50
C ARG A 153 -14.82 -2.33 -17.06
N ASN A 154 -16.13 -2.42 -17.28
CA ASN A 154 -16.96 -1.32 -17.76
C ASN A 154 -17.35 -0.33 -16.63
N GLY A 155 -16.87 -0.55 -15.40
CA GLY A 155 -17.22 0.27 -14.23
C GLY A 155 -18.51 -0.13 -13.53
N ALA A 156 -19.26 -1.12 -14.03
CA ALA A 156 -20.49 -1.58 -13.37
C ALA A 156 -20.17 -2.18 -12.00
N GLU A 157 -20.96 -1.81 -11.00
CA GLU A 157 -20.76 -2.23 -9.62
C GLU A 157 -21.86 -3.19 -9.17
N ARG A 158 -21.44 -4.30 -8.57
CA ARG A 158 -22.30 -5.35 -8.05
C ARG A 158 -21.97 -5.63 -6.60
N TYR A 159 -23.00 -5.76 -5.79
CA TYR A 159 -22.89 -5.96 -4.34
C TYR A 159 -23.40 -7.34 -3.94
N TYR A 160 -22.61 -8.04 -3.13
CA TYR A 160 -22.86 -9.39 -2.67
C TYR A 160 -22.59 -9.52 -1.17
N VAL A 161 -23.14 -10.55 -0.55
CA VAL A 161 -22.72 -10.98 0.79
C VAL A 161 -21.57 -11.99 0.65
N VAL A 162 -20.62 -12.01 1.59
CA VAL A 162 -19.42 -12.85 1.55
C VAL A 162 -19.69 -14.35 1.41
N ASN A 163 -20.90 -14.79 1.77
CA ASN A 163 -21.35 -16.19 1.67
C ASN A 163 -22.32 -16.43 0.50
N HIS A 164 -22.69 -15.40 -0.26
CA HIS A 164 -23.67 -15.47 -1.35
C HIS A 164 -23.22 -14.59 -2.52
N TYR A 165 -22.46 -15.18 -3.45
CA TYR A 165 -21.97 -14.54 -4.67
C TYR A 165 -22.02 -15.55 -5.84
N PRO A 166 -22.04 -15.11 -7.10
CA PRO A 166 -22.09 -16.03 -8.24
C PRO A 166 -20.82 -16.87 -8.34
N ALA A 167 -20.95 -18.14 -8.73
CA ALA A 167 -19.84 -19.09 -8.86
C ALA A 167 -18.68 -18.58 -9.73
N ALA A 168 -18.97 -17.69 -10.70
CA ALA A 168 -17.95 -17.03 -11.52
C ALA A 168 -16.93 -16.20 -10.71
N LEU A 169 -17.29 -15.72 -9.52
CA LEU A 169 -16.40 -14.95 -8.64
C LEU A 169 -15.59 -15.79 -7.66
N GLU A 170 -15.82 -17.11 -7.56
CA GLU A 170 -15.19 -17.98 -6.55
C GLU A 170 -13.67 -17.84 -6.49
N LYS A 171 -13.01 -17.82 -7.66
CA LYS A 171 -11.55 -17.64 -7.75
C LYS A 171 -11.10 -16.28 -7.21
N LYS A 172 -11.83 -15.20 -7.51
CA LYS A 172 -11.50 -13.84 -7.08
C LYS A 172 -11.74 -13.64 -5.58
N VAL A 173 -12.82 -14.20 -5.04
CA VAL A 173 -13.11 -14.19 -3.60
C VAL A 173 -12.06 -15.00 -2.83
N THR A 174 -11.64 -16.14 -3.37
CA THR A 174 -10.56 -16.95 -2.77
C THR A 174 -9.25 -16.17 -2.70
N LEU A 175 -8.84 -15.52 -3.80
CA LEU A 175 -7.64 -14.67 -3.83
C LEU A 175 -7.75 -13.50 -2.84
N LEU A 176 -8.91 -12.85 -2.75
CA LEU A 176 -9.17 -11.78 -1.78
C LEU A 176 -8.96 -12.25 -0.33
N ARG A 177 -9.45 -13.45 0.02
CA ARG A 177 -9.21 -14.06 1.34
C ARG A 177 -7.72 -14.32 1.59
N TYR A 178 -6.99 -14.83 0.60
CA TYR A 178 -5.53 -15.03 0.72
C TYR A 178 -4.77 -13.72 0.95
N PHE A 179 -5.05 -12.67 0.17
CA PHE A 179 -4.45 -11.35 0.38
C PHE A 179 -4.77 -10.81 1.78
N ARG A 180 -6.02 -10.93 2.24
CA ARG A 180 -6.43 -10.51 3.59
C ARG A 180 -5.63 -11.21 4.68
N SER A 181 -5.56 -12.55 4.65
CA SER A 181 -4.81 -13.32 5.66
C SER A 181 -3.33 -12.95 5.65
N TYR A 182 -2.72 -12.90 4.47
CA TYR A 182 -1.30 -12.55 4.34
C TYR A 182 -0.99 -11.16 4.92
N MET A 183 -1.77 -10.13 4.55
CA MET A 183 -1.57 -8.77 5.05
C MET A 183 -1.80 -8.65 6.57
N ASN A 184 -2.73 -9.41 7.12
CA ASN A 184 -2.99 -9.43 8.56
C ASN A 184 -1.85 -10.10 9.36
N GLU A 185 -1.28 -11.17 8.82
CA GLU A 185 -0.23 -11.95 9.49
C GLU A 185 1.17 -11.35 9.34
N HIS A 186 1.48 -10.70 8.21
CA HIS A 186 2.87 -10.38 7.86
C HIS A 186 3.21 -8.89 7.80
N LEU A 187 2.21 -8.00 7.82
CA LEU A 187 2.42 -6.57 7.58
C LEU A 187 1.89 -5.69 8.72
N ILE A 188 2.60 -4.60 8.98
CA ILE A 188 2.23 -3.55 9.94
C ILE A 188 1.32 -2.53 9.25
N LYS A 189 0.32 -2.08 9.99
CA LYS A 189 -0.65 -1.10 9.52
C LYS A 189 -0.09 0.31 9.59
N THR A 190 0.05 0.97 8.44
CA THR A 190 0.39 2.40 8.38
C THR A 190 -0.73 3.25 8.98
N GLY A 191 -0.39 4.20 9.87
CA GLY A 191 -1.35 5.12 10.48
C GLY A 191 -2.27 4.44 11.51
N ALA A 192 -1.80 3.37 12.18
CA ALA A 192 -2.61 2.65 13.16
C ALA A 192 -3.02 3.49 14.38
N ASN A 193 -2.27 4.55 14.68
CA ASN A 193 -2.51 5.50 15.77
C ASN A 193 -3.47 6.65 15.41
N ILE A 194 -3.90 6.75 14.15
CA ILE A 194 -4.79 7.82 13.71
C ILE A 194 -6.24 7.45 14.06
N PRO A 195 -6.93 8.25 14.91
CA PRO A 195 -8.29 7.96 15.30
C PRO A 195 -9.23 8.12 14.11
N LYS A 196 -10.24 7.25 14.03
CA LYS A 196 -11.37 7.44 13.10
C LYS A 196 -12.20 8.62 13.61
N ARG A 197 -12.61 9.52 12.72
CA ARG A 197 -13.48 10.64 13.09
C ARG A 197 -14.94 10.22 13.01
N GLU A 198 -15.79 10.82 13.83
CA GLU A 198 -17.23 10.60 13.74
C GLU A 198 -17.73 11.00 12.35
N GLY A 199 -18.57 10.15 11.75
CA GLY A 199 -19.09 10.35 10.39
C GLY A 199 -18.21 9.82 9.26
N ASP A 200 -16.94 9.45 9.52
CA ASP A 200 -16.07 8.80 8.51
C ASP A 200 -16.69 7.46 8.04
N GLU A 201 -17.49 6.79 8.88
CA GLU A 201 -18.23 5.57 8.56
C GLU A 201 -19.32 5.72 7.49
N LEU A 202 -19.78 6.95 7.23
CA LEU A 202 -20.77 7.24 6.19
C LEU A 202 -20.11 7.48 4.83
N ALA A 203 -18.78 7.66 4.80
CA ALA A 203 -18.05 7.85 3.56
C ALA A 203 -18.13 6.59 2.70
N ARG A 204 -18.29 6.78 1.39
CA ARG A 204 -18.27 5.66 0.45
C ARG A 204 -16.89 5.04 0.41
N LEU A 205 -16.83 3.72 0.58
CA LEU A 205 -15.59 2.95 0.51
C LEU A 205 -14.94 3.07 -0.89
N PRO A 206 -13.72 3.62 -1.02
CA PRO A 206 -13.05 3.72 -2.30
C PRO A 206 -12.41 2.38 -2.69
N CYS A 207 -12.26 2.16 -3.99
CA CYS A 207 -11.46 1.07 -4.51
C CYS A 207 -10.20 1.62 -5.20
N LEU A 208 -9.16 0.80 -5.33
CA LEU A 208 -7.98 1.19 -6.09
C LEU A 208 -8.33 1.27 -7.58
N ASN A 209 -8.23 2.46 -8.17
CA ASN A 209 -8.48 2.70 -9.57
C ASN A 209 -7.31 2.19 -10.42
N THR A 210 -6.09 2.59 -10.05
CA THR A 210 -4.87 2.17 -10.74
C THR A 210 -3.65 2.32 -9.84
N TRP A 211 -2.56 1.66 -10.21
CA TRP A 211 -1.28 1.77 -9.55
C TRP A 211 -0.11 1.56 -10.52
N PHE A 212 1.08 1.96 -10.10
CA PHE A 212 2.34 1.55 -10.71
C PHE A 212 3.50 1.75 -9.74
N ARG A 213 4.64 1.15 -10.05
CA ARG A 213 5.88 1.30 -9.29
C ARG A 213 6.96 2.02 -10.09
N THR A 214 7.76 2.79 -9.39
CA THR A 214 9.06 3.25 -9.89
C THR A 214 10.16 2.56 -9.09
N LYS A 215 11.42 2.92 -9.34
CA LYS A 215 12.53 2.50 -8.47
C LYS A 215 12.46 3.11 -7.06
N SER A 216 11.73 4.21 -6.88
CA SER A 216 11.75 5.01 -5.65
C SER A 216 10.46 4.94 -4.84
N ALA A 217 9.34 4.59 -5.47
CA ALA A 217 8.04 4.59 -4.82
C ALA A 217 7.02 3.70 -5.52
N ILE A 218 5.97 3.33 -4.79
CA ILE A 218 4.69 2.87 -5.34
C ILE A 218 3.68 4.01 -5.34
N VAL A 219 2.94 4.14 -6.44
CA VAL A 219 1.90 5.14 -6.65
C VAL A 219 0.56 4.42 -6.73
N LEU A 220 -0.39 4.84 -5.88
CA LEU A 220 -1.70 4.23 -5.67
C LEU A 220 -2.76 5.31 -5.88
N HIS A 221 -3.57 5.17 -6.93
CA HIS A 221 -4.64 6.12 -7.23
C HIS A 221 -6.00 5.49 -6.94
N MET A 222 -6.73 6.09 -6.01
CA MET A 222 -8.01 5.60 -5.50
C MET A 222 -9.18 6.15 -6.33
N SER A 223 -10.31 5.46 -6.32
CA SER A 223 -11.52 5.84 -7.05
C SER A 223 -12.16 7.13 -6.52
N ASN A 224 -11.81 7.61 -5.33
CA ASN A 224 -12.26 8.89 -4.80
C ASN A 224 -11.32 10.07 -5.17
N GLY A 225 -10.33 9.84 -6.04
CA GLY A 225 -9.32 10.81 -6.45
C GLY A 225 -8.13 10.97 -5.51
N THR A 226 -8.13 10.30 -4.35
CA THR A 226 -6.95 10.29 -3.48
C THR A 226 -5.78 9.61 -4.19
N LEU A 227 -4.63 10.29 -4.22
CA LEU A 227 -3.37 9.74 -4.71
C LEU A 227 -2.42 9.51 -3.55
N GLN A 228 -1.96 8.28 -3.37
CA GLN A 228 -1.00 7.93 -2.34
C GLN A 228 0.32 7.48 -2.97
N VAL A 229 1.42 8.02 -2.47
CA VAL A 229 2.80 7.68 -2.86
C VAL A 229 3.53 7.16 -1.64
N ASN A 230 4.01 5.92 -1.68
CA ASN A 230 4.84 5.35 -0.61
C ASN A 230 6.27 5.25 -1.12
N PHE A 231 7.20 5.96 -0.47
CA PHE A 231 8.62 5.99 -0.84
C PHE A 231 9.35 4.81 -0.20
N PHE A 232 10.17 4.11 -0.99
CA PHE A 232 10.83 2.88 -0.54
C PHE A 232 12.09 3.12 0.30
N HIS A 233 12.80 4.21 0.02
CA HIS A 233 14.11 4.48 0.64
C HIS A 233 14.00 4.84 2.13
N ASP A 234 13.02 5.67 2.48
CA ASP A 234 12.88 6.28 3.80
C ASP A 234 11.53 5.94 4.48
N HIS A 235 10.72 5.11 3.83
CA HIS A 235 9.40 4.68 4.28
C HIS A 235 8.38 5.80 4.54
N SER A 236 8.70 7.01 4.11
CA SER A 236 7.79 8.14 4.13
C SER A 236 6.65 7.95 3.11
N LYS A 237 5.53 8.61 3.34
CA LYS A 237 4.33 8.48 2.50
C LYS A 237 3.66 9.82 2.33
N LEU A 238 3.12 10.05 1.14
CA LEU A 238 2.33 11.23 0.85
C LEU A 238 0.94 10.79 0.36
N ILE A 239 -0.10 11.26 1.01
CA ILE A 239 -1.51 11.01 0.66
C ILE A 239 -2.11 12.34 0.26
N VAL A 240 -2.49 12.50 -1.00
CA VAL A 240 -2.93 13.77 -1.57
C VAL A 240 -4.38 13.67 -2.00
N CYS A 241 -5.22 14.60 -1.53
CA CYS A 241 -6.65 14.63 -1.80
C CYS A 241 -7.03 15.92 -2.54
N PRO A 242 -7.36 15.86 -3.84
CA PRO A 242 -7.72 17.06 -4.61
C PRO A 242 -9.02 17.72 -4.10
N LEU A 243 -9.97 16.93 -3.60
CA LEU A 243 -11.23 17.46 -3.07
C LEU A 243 -11.03 18.33 -1.82
N MET A 244 -10.05 18.00 -0.99
CA MET A 244 -9.68 18.79 0.20
C MET A 244 -8.64 19.87 -0.11
N GLY A 245 -7.99 19.80 -1.28
CA GLY A 245 -6.83 20.62 -1.60
C GLY A 245 -5.73 20.48 -0.55
N ALA A 246 -5.44 19.24 -0.15
CA ALA A 246 -4.55 18.95 0.98
C ALA A 246 -3.66 17.72 0.71
N ALA A 247 -2.54 17.68 1.42
CA ALA A 247 -1.63 16.55 1.46
C ALA A 247 -1.32 16.15 2.90
N THR A 248 -1.49 14.88 3.21
CA THR A 248 -1.01 14.27 4.44
C THR A 248 0.35 13.64 4.20
N TYR A 249 1.30 14.02 5.04
CA TYR A 249 2.66 13.49 5.02
C TYR A 249 2.88 12.60 6.25
N ILE A 250 3.32 11.38 5.98
CA ILE A 250 3.80 10.45 7.00
C ILE A 250 5.32 10.41 6.85
N ASP A 251 6.03 10.99 7.81
CA ASP A 251 7.48 11.09 7.77
C ASP A 251 8.18 9.77 8.17
N GLU A 252 9.50 9.79 8.17
CA GLU A 252 10.35 8.65 8.55
C GLU A 252 10.12 8.20 10.00
N HIS A 253 9.75 9.14 10.87
CA HIS A 253 9.40 8.91 12.27
C HIS A 253 7.94 8.49 12.49
N LYS A 254 7.20 8.28 11.39
CA LYS A 254 5.77 7.92 11.37
C LYS A 254 4.87 9.02 11.96
N THR A 255 5.34 10.26 12.01
CA THR A 255 4.52 11.43 12.31
C THR A 255 3.54 11.64 11.18
N PHE A 256 2.26 11.79 11.51
CA PHE A 256 1.18 11.96 10.55
C PHE A 256 0.67 13.40 10.65
N SER A 257 0.98 14.22 9.65
CA SER A 257 0.57 15.63 9.60
C SER A 257 -0.15 15.91 8.28
N THR A 258 -1.25 16.64 8.34
CA THR A 258 -2.03 17.05 7.16
C THR A 258 -1.84 18.53 6.89
N TYR A 259 -1.56 18.90 5.65
CA TYR A 259 -1.26 20.26 5.23
C TYR A 259 -2.18 20.68 4.08
N LYS A 260 -2.81 21.84 4.21
CA LYS A 260 -3.65 22.40 3.15
C LYS A 260 -2.80 23.19 2.15
N PHE A 261 -3.03 23.00 0.86
CA PHE A 261 -2.26 23.69 -0.20
C PHE A 261 -2.34 25.20 -0.07
N SER A 262 -3.51 25.75 0.26
CA SER A 262 -3.67 27.19 0.48
C SER A 262 -2.81 27.73 1.63
N LEU A 263 -2.53 26.92 2.66
CA LEU A 263 -1.64 27.30 3.76
C LEU A 263 -0.17 27.21 3.34
N LEU A 264 0.18 26.14 2.61
CA LEU A 264 1.53 25.99 2.04
C LEU A 264 1.88 27.12 1.06
N GLU A 265 0.95 27.57 0.23
CA GLU A 265 1.12 28.71 -0.68
C GLU A 265 1.34 30.03 0.07
N LYS A 266 0.63 30.21 1.20
CA LYS A 266 0.66 31.44 1.99
C LYS A 266 1.90 31.56 2.88
N ILE A 267 2.23 30.49 3.59
CA ILE A 267 3.21 30.47 4.68
C ILE A 267 4.56 29.89 4.21
N GLY A 268 4.54 28.96 3.25
CA GLY A 268 5.70 28.22 2.78
C GLY A 268 5.56 26.72 3.07
N CYS A 269 6.52 25.94 2.59
CA CYS A 269 6.49 24.48 2.69
C CYS A 269 7.81 23.92 3.24
N PRO A 270 7.79 22.96 4.19
CA PRO A 270 8.97 22.19 4.56
C PRO A 270 9.65 21.58 3.33
N LYS A 271 10.98 21.59 3.28
CA LYS A 271 11.77 21.14 2.12
C LYS A 271 11.48 19.68 1.73
N ASP A 272 11.35 18.82 2.74
CA ASP A 272 11.08 17.39 2.57
C ASP A 272 9.70 17.11 1.98
N LEU A 273 8.69 17.85 2.45
CA LEU A 273 7.34 17.82 1.90
C LEU A 273 7.32 18.34 0.46
N TRP A 274 8.02 19.45 0.20
CA TRP A 274 8.10 20.08 -1.12
C TRP A 274 8.71 19.15 -2.17
N SER A 275 9.81 18.46 -1.82
CA SER A 275 10.45 17.47 -2.69
C SER A 275 9.50 16.33 -3.07
N ARG A 276 8.72 15.83 -2.09
CA ARG A 276 7.75 14.75 -2.31
C ARG A 276 6.53 15.21 -3.09
N LEU A 277 6.06 16.44 -2.89
CA LEU A 277 5.02 17.04 -3.73
C LEU A 277 5.50 17.18 -5.18
N LYS A 278 6.76 17.61 -5.42
CA LYS A 278 7.33 17.71 -6.77
C LYS A 278 7.33 16.35 -7.46
N TYR A 279 7.82 15.33 -6.76
CA TYR A 279 7.78 13.96 -7.26
C TYR A 279 6.34 13.53 -7.58
N THR A 280 5.39 13.84 -6.70
CA THR A 280 3.97 13.50 -6.87
C THR A 280 3.37 14.16 -8.10
N LYS A 281 3.68 15.42 -8.40
CA LYS A 281 3.23 16.08 -9.65
C LYS A 281 3.72 15.34 -10.91
N VAL A 282 4.98 14.90 -10.93
CA VAL A 282 5.49 14.08 -12.05
C VAL A 282 4.72 12.76 -12.17
N MET A 283 4.34 12.14 -11.04
CA MET A 283 3.52 10.92 -11.05
C MET A 283 2.10 11.18 -11.56
N VAL A 284 1.50 12.34 -11.25
CA VAL A 284 0.21 12.78 -11.78
C VAL A 284 0.28 12.98 -13.30
N GLU A 285 1.30 13.68 -13.81
CA GLU A 285 1.52 13.85 -15.27
C GLU A 285 1.63 12.49 -15.98
N ARG A 286 2.31 11.53 -15.33
CA ARG A 286 2.45 10.18 -15.82
C ARG A 286 1.12 9.40 -15.83
N LEU A 287 0.26 9.64 -14.85
CA LEU A 287 -1.08 9.04 -14.80
C LEU A 287 -2.00 9.64 -15.88
N MET A 288 -1.94 10.95 -16.09
CA MET A 288 -2.75 11.67 -17.09
C MET A 288 -2.35 11.33 -18.54
N SER A 289 -1.07 11.06 -18.79
CA SER A 289 -0.57 10.69 -20.13
C SER A 289 -0.96 9.27 -20.59
N ARG A 290 -1.75 8.54 -19.79
CA ARG A 290 -2.21 7.18 -20.14
C ARG A 290 -3.43 7.20 -21.05
N SER A 291 -3.48 6.21 -21.96
CA SER A 291 -4.74 5.79 -22.58
C SER A 291 -5.54 4.89 -21.63
N ASN A 292 -6.88 4.99 -21.70
CA ASN A 292 -7.84 4.16 -20.94
C ASN A 292 -7.69 2.65 -21.17
N SER A 293 -6.87 2.21 -22.14
CA SER A 293 -6.61 0.81 -22.48
C SER A 293 -5.42 0.17 -21.74
N SER A 294 -4.69 0.94 -20.91
CA SER A 294 -3.46 0.47 -20.28
C SER A 294 -3.71 -0.41 -19.03
N VAL A 295 -3.14 -1.62 -19.03
CA VAL A 295 -3.24 -2.59 -17.91
C VAL A 295 -2.67 -1.99 -16.61
N PRO A 296 -3.28 -2.24 -15.42
CA PRO A 296 -2.72 -1.85 -14.13
C PRO A 296 -1.25 -2.26 -13.98
N GLY A 297 -0.42 -1.39 -13.41
CA GLY A 297 1.00 -1.65 -13.27
C GLY A 297 1.83 -1.61 -14.57
N SER A 298 1.23 -1.29 -15.73
CA SER A 298 1.97 -1.15 -17.01
C SER A 298 2.99 -0.01 -17.00
N LEU A 299 2.73 1.03 -16.21
CA LEU A 299 3.67 2.13 -15.99
C LEU A 299 4.81 1.73 -15.04
N SER A 300 4.84 0.51 -14.51
CA SER A 300 5.91 0.14 -13.60
C SER A 300 7.26 0.14 -14.32
N THR A 301 8.21 0.96 -13.86
CA THR A 301 9.58 0.99 -14.44
C THR A 301 10.50 -0.09 -13.86
N VAL A 302 9.97 -0.92 -12.96
CA VAL A 302 10.64 -2.09 -12.38
C VAL A 302 10.24 -3.36 -13.15
N ASN A 303 11.24 -4.14 -13.54
CA ASN A 303 11.07 -5.38 -14.30
C ASN A 303 10.30 -6.41 -13.49
N ALA A 304 9.49 -7.25 -14.15
CA ALA A 304 8.68 -8.30 -13.50
C ALA A 304 9.51 -9.25 -12.59
N LEU A 305 10.79 -9.50 -12.94
CA LEU A 305 11.71 -10.31 -12.14
C LEU A 305 12.17 -9.61 -10.85
N ASP A 306 12.36 -8.28 -10.87
CA ASP A 306 12.62 -7.51 -9.65
C ASP A 306 11.37 -7.45 -8.76
N ARG A 307 10.16 -7.53 -9.34
CA ARG A 307 8.90 -7.63 -8.57
C ARG A 307 8.81 -8.93 -7.75
N MET A 308 9.42 -10.01 -8.24
CA MET A 308 9.54 -11.29 -7.51
C MET A 308 10.70 -11.30 -6.52
N LEU A 309 11.76 -10.51 -6.74
CA LEU A 309 12.89 -10.43 -5.81
C LEU A 309 12.52 -9.67 -4.52
N ASP A 310 11.55 -8.76 -4.56
CA ASP A 310 10.96 -8.10 -3.39
C ASP A 310 10.12 -9.04 -2.48
N LEU A 311 9.81 -10.27 -2.93
CA LEU A 311 9.24 -11.33 -2.08
C LEU A 311 10.29 -12.07 -1.24
N LYS A 312 11.59 -11.80 -1.44
CA LYS A 312 12.63 -12.21 -0.49
C LYS A 312 12.50 -11.31 0.74
N VAL A 313 11.67 -11.74 1.69
CA VAL A 313 11.65 -11.57 3.16
C VAL A 313 12.34 -10.34 3.80
N GLU A 314 13.48 -9.87 3.31
CA GLU A 314 14.24 -8.74 3.89
C GLU A 314 13.69 -7.35 3.55
N ASP A 315 13.04 -7.12 2.39
CA ASP A 315 12.57 -5.77 2.03
C ASP A 315 11.08 -5.51 2.35
N LEU A 316 10.27 -6.58 2.47
CA LEU A 316 8.94 -6.53 3.08
C LEU A 316 9.01 -6.23 4.58
N ILE A 317 10.11 -6.59 5.25
CA ILE A 317 10.38 -6.20 6.65
C ILE A 317 10.90 -4.76 6.74
N LYS A 318 11.58 -4.23 5.72
CA LYS A 318 12.07 -2.85 5.76
C LYS A 318 10.97 -1.82 5.56
N CYS A 319 9.96 -2.07 4.72
CA CYS A 319 8.76 -1.19 4.67
C CYS A 319 7.96 -1.11 5.99
N LEU A 320 8.35 -1.91 7.00
CA LEU A 320 7.73 -2.04 8.31
C LEU A 320 8.53 -1.36 9.43
N LEU A 321 9.71 -0.79 9.14
CA LEU A 321 10.46 0.09 10.05
C LEU A 321 10.48 1.52 9.50
#